data_AF-A0A7S0LTM9-F1
#
_entry.id   AF-A0A7S0LTM9-F1
#
_cell.length_a   1.000
_cell.length_b   1.000
_cell.length_c   1.000
_cell.angle_alpha   90.00
_cell.angle_beta   90.00
_cell.angle_gamma   90.00
#
_symmetry.space_group_name_H-M   'P 1'
#
loop_
_entity.id
_entity.type
_entity.pdbx_description
1 polymer ?
#
loop_
_entity_poly.entity_id
_entity_poly.type
_entity_poly.pdbx_seq_one_letter_code
_entity_poly.pdbx_strand_id
1 'polypeptide(L)'
;TTEDLHCLFHIFKGLVMLNDSAVYDLLLREDMVMGVIGALEHDPDVAPSTLKVRHRVFLTEVVRFKQVVPIADDTILKKIHQNYRLSFLKDVVLPRVLDDHTFAALNQITFFNNMQIISALTSDYAFMQALCEKLQDTTLDSQSLLEALRLLQELCTISKQLQLYNRTAFYRKFCEHECFAPLAACLTRPEQGHRLCALEVLLASVQHEPSLLRQFVLLQQPQRELLRALIGVVVS
;
A
#
# COMPACT_ATOMS: atom_id res chain seq x y z
N THR A 1 11.84 -34.55 -13.66
CA THR A 1 13.16 -34.17 -14.22
C THR A 1 13.22 -32.66 -14.37
N THR A 2 14.36 -32.07 -14.73
CA THR A 2 14.44 -30.61 -15.03
C THR A 2 13.50 -30.21 -16.17
N GLU A 3 13.31 -31.11 -17.14
CA GLU A 3 12.38 -30.92 -18.27
C GLU A 3 10.92 -30.80 -17.78
N ASP A 4 10.49 -31.62 -16.82
CA ASP A 4 9.15 -31.52 -16.23
C ASP A 4 8.93 -30.16 -15.53
N LEU A 5 9.98 -29.61 -14.89
CA LEU A 5 9.90 -28.30 -14.23
C LEU A 5 9.79 -27.16 -15.25
N HIS A 6 10.50 -27.25 -16.37
CA HIS A 6 10.36 -26.28 -17.47
C HIS A 6 8.98 -26.39 -18.13
N CYS A 7 8.42 -27.60 -18.23
CA CYS A 7 7.06 -27.79 -18.70
C CYS A 7 6.05 -27.09 -17.77
N LEU A 8 6.19 -27.26 -16.45
CA LEU A 8 5.37 -26.55 -15.47
C LEU A 8 5.52 -25.03 -15.60
N PHE A 9 6.75 -24.53 -15.77
CA PHE A 9 6.98 -23.11 -16.03
C PHE A 9 6.15 -22.59 -17.22
N HIS A 10 6.22 -23.27 -18.38
CA HIS A 10 5.47 -22.86 -19.56
C HIS A 10 3.95 -22.92 -19.37
N ILE A 11 3.45 -23.92 -18.65
CA ILE A 11 2.02 -24.03 -18.33
C ILE A 11 1.58 -22.84 -17.48
N PHE A 12 2.26 -22.58 -16.35
CA PHE A 12 1.88 -21.49 -15.46
C PHE A 12 2.10 -20.11 -16.08
N LYS A 13 3.17 -19.93 -16.86
CA LYS A 13 3.36 -18.73 -17.68
C LYS A 13 2.18 -18.54 -18.63
N GLY A 14 1.80 -19.59 -19.36
CA GLY A 14 0.64 -19.56 -20.26
C GLY A 14 -0.65 -19.16 -19.54
N LEU A 15 -0.91 -19.73 -18.36
CA LEU A 15 -2.08 -19.37 -17.54
C LEU A 15 -2.09 -17.91 -17.13
N VAL A 16 -0.93 -17.34 -16.76
CA VAL A 16 -0.82 -15.90 -16.46
C VAL A 16 -1.10 -15.08 -17.73
N MET A 17 -0.55 -15.47 -18.89
CA MET A 17 -0.76 -14.74 -20.15
C MET A 17 -2.20 -14.82 -20.68
N LEU A 18 -3.08 -15.66 -20.11
CA LEU A 18 -4.51 -15.68 -20.47
C LEU A 18 -5.23 -14.38 -20.13
N ASN A 19 -4.68 -13.58 -19.21
CA ASN A 19 -5.25 -12.29 -18.81
C ASN A 19 -6.69 -12.38 -18.29
N ASP A 20 -7.02 -13.49 -17.65
CA ASP A 20 -8.33 -13.76 -17.07
C ASP A 20 -8.32 -13.55 -15.56
N SER A 21 -9.26 -12.74 -15.06
CA SER A 21 -9.36 -12.40 -13.64
C SER A 21 -9.64 -13.61 -12.74
N ALA A 22 -10.46 -14.57 -13.20
CA ALA A 22 -10.76 -15.77 -12.43
C ALA A 22 -9.55 -16.71 -12.35
N VAL A 23 -8.75 -16.76 -13.42
CA VAL A 23 -7.46 -17.47 -13.41
C VAL A 23 -6.51 -16.81 -12.40
N TYR A 24 -6.39 -15.49 -12.40
CA TYR A 24 -5.56 -14.78 -11.42
C TYR A 24 -6.02 -15.02 -9.98
N ASP A 25 -7.33 -14.97 -9.73
CA ASP A 25 -7.88 -15.30 -8.41
C ASP A 25 -7.47 -16.71 -7.97
N LEU A 26 -7.57 -17.71 -8.86
CA LEU A 26 -7.17 -19.09 -8.56
C LEU A 26 -5.66 -19.22 -8.30
N LEU A 27 -4.82 -18.63 -9.16
CA LEU A 27 -3.36 -18.71 -9.06
C LEU A 27 -2.82 -18.04 -7.79
N LEU A 28 -3.48 -16.99 -7.32
CA LEU A 28 -3.03 -16.17 -6.20
C LEU A 28 -3.66 -16.57 -4.86
N ARG A 29 -4.50 -17.61 -4.84
CA ARG A 29 -5.01 -18.18 -3.58
C ARG A 29 -3.87 -18.65 -2.69
N GLU A 30 -4.12 -18.61 -1.39
CA GLU A 30 -3.11 -18.96 -0.38
C GLU A 30 -2.63 -20.40 -0.47
N ASP A 31 -3.51 -21.34 -0.80
CA ASP A 31 -3.19 -22.76 -1.00
C ASP A 31 -2.42 -23.04 -2.30
N MET A 32 -2.53 -22.14 -3.30
CA MET A 32 -1.96 -22.34 -4.64
C MET A 32 -0.68 -21.53 -4.88
N VAL A 33 -0.58 -20.32 -4.31
CA VAL A 33 0.44 -19.33 -4.68
C VAL A 33 1.86 -19.89 -4.56
N MET A 34 2.15 -20.70 -3.55
CA MET A 34 3.47 -21.29 -3.37
C MET A 34 3.83 -22.30 -4.47
N GLY A 35 2.85 -23.07 -4.95
CA GLY A 35 3.01 -23.98 -6.08
C GLY A 35 3.23 -23.21 -7.39
N VAL A 36 2.45 -22.14 -7.61
CA VAL A 36 2.58 -21.27 -8.78
C VAL A 36 3.96 -20.62 -8.84
N ILE A 37 4.39 -19.97 -7.75
CA ILE A 37 5.70 -19.33 -7.67
C ILE A 37 6.81 -20.36 -7.82
N GLY A 38 6.67 -21.54 -7.23
CA GLY A 38 7.62 -22.63 -7.37
C GLY A 38 7.76 -23.14 -8.82
N ALA A 39 6.67 -23.18 -9.59
CA ALA A 39 6.74 -23.51 -11.01
C ALA A 39 7.42 -22.40 -11.83
N LEU A 40 7.13 -21.13 -11.49
CA LEU A 40 7.67 -19.97 -12.19
C LEU A 40 9.16 -19.68 -11.87
N GLU A 41 9.69 -20.22 -10.77
CA GLU A 41 11.11 -20.17 -10.41
C GLU A 41 12.03 -20.91 -11.41
N HIS A 42 11.47 -21.80 -12.24
CA HIS A 42 12.19 -22.68 -13.15
C HIS A 42 12.16 -22.19 -14.60
N ASP A 43 12.39 -20.90 -14.81
CA ASP A 43 12.49 -20.30 -16.14
C ASP A 43 13.66 -20.91 -16.94
N PRO A 44 13.39 -21.57 -18.10
CA PRO A 44 14.44 -22.18 -18.92
C PRO A 44 15.37 -21.16 -19.58
N ASP A 45 14.93 -19.91 -19.75
CA ASP A 45 15.70 -18.84 -20.39
C ASP A 45 16.69 -18.18 -19.41
N VAL A 46 16.58 -18.51 -18.11
CA VAL A 46 17.52 -18.04 -17.08
C VAL A 46 18.65 -19.04 -16.94
N ALA A 47 19.88 -18.57 -17.23
CA ALA A 47 21.07 -19.40 -17.11
C ALA A 47 21.16 -20.02 -15.69
N PRO A 48 21.50 -21.32 -15.55
CA PRO A 48 21.62 -21.98 -14.25
C PRO A 48 22.64 -21.32 -13.30
N SER A 49 23.55 -20.50 -13.85
CA SER A 49 24.59 -19.75 -13.16
C SER A 49 24.14 -18.39 -12.60
N THR A 50 23.03 -17.83 -13.09
CA THR A 50 22.37 -16.69 -12.44
C THR A 50 21.58 -17.21 -11.25
N LEU A 51 21.85 -16.66 -10.05
CA LEU A 51 21.31 -17.10 -8.76
C LEU A 51 19.90 -17.70 -8.91
N LYS A 52 19.72 -18.98 -8.56
CA LYS A 52 18.39 -19.55 -8.30
C LYS A 52 17.71 -18.68 -7.24
N VAL A 53 16.86 -17.74 -7.68
CA VAL A 53 16.18 -16.85 -6.76
C VAL A 53 15.12 -17.69 -6.04
N ARG A 54 15.30 -17.87 -4.74
CA ARG A 54 14.40 -18.67 -3.91
C ARG A 54 13.19 -17.82 -3.49
N HIS A 55 12.31 -17.53 -4.45
CA HIS A 55 11.13 -16.69 -4.25
C HIS A 55 10.21 -17.24 -3.15
N ARG A 56 10.02 -18.57 -3.08
CA ARG A 56 9.25 -19.24 -2.03
C ARG A 56 9.81 -18.97 -0.63
N VAL A 57 11.13 -19.11 -0.45
CA VAL A 57 11.80 -18.86 0.83
C VAL A 57 11.61 -17.40 1.26
N PHE A 58 11.70 -16.46 0.31
CA PHE A 58 11.44 -15.06 0.59
C PHE A 58 10.00 -14.84 1.08
N LEU A 59 9.01 -15.39 0.38
CA LEU A 59 7.59 -15.26 0.75
C LEU A 59 7.25 -15.91 2.10
N THR A 60 7.93 -16.98 2.50
CA THR A 60 7.64 -17.69 3.76
C THR A 60 8.44 -17.19 4.95
N GLU A 61 9.70 -16.83 4.76
CA GLU A 61 10.63 -16.58 5.87
C GLU A 61 10.91 -15.08 6.09
N VAL A 62 10.83 -14.27 5.03
CA VAL A 62 11.21 -12.85 5.07
C VAL A 62 9.99 -11.95 5.18
N VAL A 63 8.93 -12.27 4.42
CA VAL A 63 7.73 -11.44 4.37
C VAL A 63 6.90 -11.64 5.62
N ARG A 64 6.63 -10.55 6.35
CA ARG A 64 5.74 -10.55 7.51
C ARG A 64 4.66 -9.51 7.31
N PHE A 65 3.42 -9.96 7.18
CA PHE A 65 2.28 -9.05 7.16
C PHE A 65 2.09 -8.47 8.56
N LYS A 66 2.08 -7.14 8.64
CA LYS A 66 1.92 -6.40 9.89
C LYS A 66 0.70 -5.49 9.77
N GLN A 67 -0.25 -5.67 10.69
CA GLN A 67 -1.39 -4.77 10.81
C GLN A 67 -1.06 -3.68 11.81
N VAL A 68 -0.86 -2.45 11.33
CA VAL A 68 -0.62 -1.29 12.20
C VAL A 68 -1.89 -0.92 12.96
N VAL A 69 -3.02 -1.01 12.27
CA VAL A 69 -4.37 -0.94 12.81
C VAL A 69 -5.08 -2.23 12.39
N PRO A 70 -5.78 -2.93 13.32
CA PRO A 70 -6.52 -4.14 12.97
C PRO A 70 -7.59 -3.87 11.91
N ILE A 71 -7.64 -4.71 10.89
CA ILE A 71 -8.68 -4.67 9.84
C ILE A 71 -9.65 -5.82 10.11
N ALA A 72 -10.90 -5.49 10.42
CA ALA A 72 -11.91 -6.49 10.80
C ALA A 72 -12.43 -7.31 9.59
N ASP A 73 -12.45 -6.72 8.40
CA ASP A 73 -12.98 -7.35 7.19
C ASP A 73 -11.94 -8.27 6.54
N ASP A 74 -12.15 -9.58 6.67
CA ASP A 74 -11.31 -10.62 6.07
C ASP A 74 -11.28 -10.55 4.53
N THR A 75 -12.34 -10.03 3.89
CA THR A 75 -12.36 -9.86 2.44
C THR A 75 -11.40 -8.75 1.99
N ILE A 76 -11.23 -7.71 2.81
CA ILE A 76 -10.27 -6.63 2.57
C ILE A 76 -8.85 -7.10 2.86
N LEU A 77 -8.64 -7.90 3.91
CA LEU A 77 -7.36 -8.54 4.18
C LEU A 77 -6.90 -9.41 3.01
N LYS A 78 -7.80 -10.24 2.47
CA LYS A 78 -7.51 -11.05 1.27
C LYS A 78 -7.08 -10.20 0.08
N LYS A 79 -7.68 -9.03 -0.14
CA LYS A 79 -7.30 -8.11 -1.22
C LYS A 79 -5.93 -7.47 -1.00
N ILE A 80 -5.60 -7.11 0.24
CA ILE A 80 -4.27 -6.60 0.58
C ILE A 80 -3.20 -7.66 0.29
N HIS A 81 -3.43 -8.91 0.71
CA HIS A 81 -2.55 -10.02 0.40
C HIS A 81 -2.46 -10.32 -1.11
N GLN A 82 -3.59 -10.23 -1.81
CA GLN A 82 -3.62 -10.41 -3.26
C GLN A 82 -2.80 -9.33 -3.97
N ASN A 83 -2.92 -8.06 -3.58
CA ASN A 83 -2.13 -6.97 -4.16
C ASN A 83 -0.63 -7.17 -3.94
N TYR A 84 -0.23 -7.63 -2.75
CA TYR A 84 1.16 -7.98 -2.48
C TYR A 84 1.65 -9.10 -3.42
N ARG A 85 0.88 -10.20 -3.54
CA ARG A 85 1.23 -11.34 -4.40
C ARG A 85 1.25 -10.95 -5.88
N LEU A 86 0.31 -10.12 -6.34
CA LEU A 86 0.28 -9.56 -7.69
C LEU A 86 1.55 -8.75 -7.98
N SER A 87 1.92 -7.86 -7.06
CA SER A 87 3.10 -7.01 -7.23
C SER A 87 4.38 -7.85 -7.22
N PHE A 88 4.46 -8.85 -6.36
CA PHE A 88 5.58 -9.79 -6.34
C PHE A 88 5.66 -10.61 -7.64
N LEU A 89 4.54 -11.15 -8.11
CA LEU A 89 4.49 -11.88 -9.38
C LEU A 89 4.92 -11.00 -10.55
N LYS A 90 4.41 -9.76 -10.59
CA LYS A 90 4.64 -8.78 -11.65
C LYS A 90 6.07 -8.24 -11.67
N ASP A 91 6.56 -7.76 -10.53
CA ASP A 91 7.79 -6.97 -10.40
C ASP A 91 9.02 -7.81 -10.04
N VAL A 92 8.83 -9.04 -9.54
CA VAL A 92 9.94 -9.89 -9.07
C VAL A 92 10.04 -11.19 -9.87
N VAL A 93 8.93 -11.88 -10.12
CA VAL A 93 8.95 -13.22 -10.73
C VAL A 93 8.92 -13.16 -12.26
N LEU A 94 8.01 -12.40 -12.84
CA LEU A 94 7.77 -12.37 -14.28
C LEU A 94 8.26 -11.14 -15.08
N PRO A 95 9.04 -10.15 -14.57
CA PRO A 95 9.40 -8.95 -15.36
C PRO A 95 10.00 -9.22 -16.75
N ARG A 96 10.70 -10.35 -16.92
CA ARG A 96 11.38 -10.71 -18.17
C ARG A 96 10.47 -11.32 -19.23
N VAL A 97 9.34 -11.88 -18.79
CA VAL A 97 8.47 -12.72 -19.61
C VAL A 97 7.06 -12.17 -19.74
N LEU A 98 6.75 -11.08 -19.02
CA LEU A 98 5.50 -10.34 -19.14
C LEU A 98 5.49 -9.52 -20.43
N ASP A 99 4.39 -9.61 -21.17
CA ASP A 99 4.07 -8.66 -22.23
C ASP A 99 3.32 -7.43 -21.66
N ASP A 100 3.27 -6.36 -22.45
CA ASP A 100 2.63 -5.11 -22.04
C ASP A 100 1.15 -5.29 -21.71
N HIS A 101 0.47 -6.21 -22.41
CA HIS A 101 -0.94 -6.48 -22.18
C HIS A 101 -1.17 -7.11 -20.80
N THR A 102 -0.38 -8.12 -20.44
CA THR A 102 -0.47 -8.76 -19.12
C THR A 102 -0.05 -7.81 -18.01
N PHE A 103 1.00 -7.02 -18.25
CA PHE A 103 1.41 -5.98 -17.30
C PHE A 103 0.27 -4.98 -17.01
N ALA A 104 -0.45 -4.54 -18.04
CA ALA A 104 -1.62 -3.67 -17.88
C ALA A 104 -2.77 -4.36 -17.13
N ALA A 105 -3.07 -5.63 -17.43
CA ALA A 105 -4.11 -6.40 -16.74
C ALA A 105 -3.83 -6.54 -15.23
N LEU A 106 -2.59 -6.87 -14.85
CA LEU A 106 -2.18 -6.99 -13.44
C LEU A 106 -2.31 -5.64 -12.68
N ASN A 107 -1.94 -4.53 -13.33
CA ASN A 107 -2.13 -3.20 -12.77
C ASN A 107 -3.61 -2.85 -12.61
N GLN A 108 -4.47 -3.26 -13.55
CA GLN A 108 -5.91 -3.03 -13.47
C GLN A 108 -6.54 -3.77 -12.28
N ILE A 109 -6.15 -5.02 -12.03
CA ILE A 109 -6.62 -5.78 -10.86
C ILE A 109 -6.15 -5.12 -9.57
N THR A 110 -4.87 -4.73 -9.51
CA THR A 110 -4.30 -3.99 -8.37
C THR A 110 -5.10 -2.71 -8.09
N PHE A 111 -5.46 -1.96 -9.15
CA PHE A 111 -6.27 -0.76 -9.06
C PHE A 111 -7.68 -1.04 -8.51
N PHE A 112 -8.38 -2.07 -9.00
CA PHE A 112 -9.70 -2.43 -8.48
C PHE A 112 -9.68 -2.87 -7.02
N ASN A 113 -8.67 -3.65 -6.63
CA ASN A 113 -8.46 -4.03 -5.23
C ASN A 113 -8.19 -2.81 -4.37
N ASN A 114 -7.30 -1.91 -4.80
CA ASN A 114 -7.00 -0.66 -4.11
C ASN A 114 -8.26 0.21 -3.90
N MET A 115 -9.12 0.31 -4.92
CA MET A 115 -10.39 1.03 -4.80
C MET A 115 -11.28 0.43 -3.71
N GLN A 116 -11.40 -0.90 -3.65
CA GLN A 116 -12.21 -1.59 -2.64
C GLN A 116 -11.60 -1.46 -1.24
N ILE A 117 -10.28 -1.62 -1.11
CA ILE A 117 -9.54 -1.44 0.14
C ILE A 117 -9.77 -0.04 0.70
N ILE A 118 -9.51 1.01 -0.09
CA ILE A 118 -9.69 2.39 0.39
C ILE A 118 -11.15 2.65 0.74
N SER A 119 -12.09 2.25 -0.11
CA SER A 119 -13.52 2.48 0.15
C SER A 119 -13.97 1.84 1.46
N ALA A 120 -13.55 0.60 1.74
CA ALA A 120 -13.90 -0.10 2.97
C ALA A 120 -13.24 0.52 4.19
N LEU A 121 -11.92 0.73 4.17
CA LEU A 121 -11.17 1.30 5.30
C LEU A 121 -11.62 2.73 5.63
N THR A 122 -11.95 3.53 4.62
CA THR A 122 -12.45 4.90 4.80
C THR A 122 -13.85 4.95 5.39
N SER A 123 -14.68 3.95 5.08
CA SER A 123 -16.05 3.84 5.61
C SER A 123 -16.08 3.21 7.00
N ASP A 124 -15.02 2.51 7.40
CA ASP A 124 -14.84 1.97 8.74
C ASP A 124 -14.40 3.07 9.70
N TYR A 125 -15.38 3.60 10.45
CA TYR A 125 -15.16 4.63 11.46
C TYR A 125 -14.17 4.19 12.53
N ALA A 126 -14.22 2.93 12.98
CA ALA A 126 -13.35 2.43 14.04
C ALA A 126 -11.89 2.34 13.56
N PHE A 127 -11.67 1.90 12.32
CA PHE A 127 -10.35 1.88 11.71
C PHE A 127 -9.75 3.29 11.59
N MET A 128 -10.49 4.24 11.00
CA MET A 128 -10.02 5.61 10.81
C MET A 128 -9.77 6.32 12.13
N GLN A 129 -10.65 6.13 13.12
CA GLN A 129 -10.45 6.65 14.47
C GLN A 129 -9.19 6.06 15.11
N ALA A 130 -9.03 4.74 15.11
CA ALA A 130 -7.87 4.08 15.72
C ALA A 130 -6.54 4.48 15.03
N LEU A 131 -6.55 4.71 13.72
CA LEU A 131 -5.39 5.24 12.99
C LEU A 131 -5.02 6.63 13.48
N CYS A 132 -5.99 7.54 13.59
CA CYS A 132 -5.70 8.92 13.95
C CYS A 132 -5.41 9.08 15.46
N GLU A 133 -6.03 8.28 16.32
CA GLU A 133 -5.66 8.17 17.74
C GLU A 133 -4.21 7.69 17.92
N LYS A 134 -3.78 6.66 17.17
CA LYS A 134 -2.37 6.24 17.16
C LYS A 134 -1.45 7.36 16.74
N LEU A 135 -1.81 8.20 15.78
CA LEU A 135 -0.95 9.31 15.38
C LEU A 135 -0.85 10.41 16.46
N GLN A 136 -1.85 10.53 17.34
CA GLN A 136 -1.87 11.49 18.45
C GLN A 136 -1.24 10.94 19.73
N ASP A 137 -1.07 9.62 19.84
CA ASP A 137 -0.55 8.97 21.04
C ASP A 137 0.92 9.32 21.28
N THR A 138 1.13 10.21 22.27
CA THR A 138 2.46 10.67 22.70
C THR A 138 3.28 9.60 23.42
N THR A 139 2.67 8.47 23.79
CA THR A 139 3.33 7.36 24.47
C THR A 139 3.87 6.30 23.52
N LEU A 140 3.50 6.36 22.23
CA LEU A 140 4.04 5.45 21.22
C LEU A 140 5.53 5.64 21.01
N ASP A 141 6.22 4.53 20.80
CA ASP A 141 7.61 4.54 20.38
C ASP A 141 7.75 5.12 18.96
N SER A 142 8.96 5.61 18.66
CA SER A 142 9.26 6.29 17.40
C SER A 142 8.98 5.40 16.17
N GLN A 143 9.19 4.08 16.27
CA GLN A 143 8.98 3.15 15.17
C GLN A 143 7.49 2.89 14.92
N SER A 144 6.70 2.66 15.97
CA SER A 144 5.24 2.47 15.86
C SER A 144 4.53 3.71 15.31
N LEU A 145 4.95 4.91 15.71
CA LEU A 145 4.44 6.15 15.15
C LEU A 145 4.77 6.29 13.66
N LEU A 146 6.01 5.95 13.26
CA LEU A 146 6.42 5.97 11.86
C LEU A 146 5.61 4.99 11.00
N GLU A 147 5.28 3.83 11.54
CA GLU A 147 4.43 2.84 10.85
C GLU A 147 2.99 3.34 10.67
N ALA A 148 2.41 4.02 11.66
CA ALA A 148 1.10 4.67 11.52
C ALA A 148 1.13 5.78 10.46
N LEU A 149 2.20 6.60 10.45
CA LEU A 149 2.40 7.63 9.42
C LEU A 149 2.55 7.02 8.02
N ARG A 150 3.29 5.92 7.88
CA ARG A 150 3.46 5.20 6.61
C ARG A 150 2.17 4.58 6.13
N LEU A 151 1.38 3.97 7.02
CA LEU A 151 0.05 3.47 6.66
C LEU A 151 -0.81 4.61 6.11
N LEU A 152 -0.84 5.77 6.78
CA LEU A 152 -1.59 6.92 6.29
C LEU A 152 -1.06 7.45 4.94
N GLN A 153 0.27 7.51 4.78
CA GLN A 153 0.93 7.88 3.53
C GLN A 153 0.59 6.93 2.37
N GLU A 154 0.52 5.62 2.62
CA GLU A 154 0.09 4.61 1.66
C GLU A 154 -1.37 4.82 1.26
N LEU A 155 -2.27 5.03 2.22
CA LEU A 155 -3.68 5.35 1.95
C LEU A 155 -3.80 6.60 1.08
N CYS A 156 -3.07 7.67 1.41
CA CYS A 156 -3.02 8.89 0.60
C CYS A 156 -2.49 8.61 -0.81
N THR A 157 -1.44 7.81 -0.95
CA THR A 157 -0.82 7.48 -2.26
C THR A 157 -1.78 6.71 -3.15
N ILE A 158 -2.48 5.72 -2.59
CA ILE A 158 -3.50 4.95 -3.31
C ILE A 158 -4.69 5.86 -3.66
N SER A 159 -5.09 6.76 -2.75
CA SER A 159 -6.21 7.68 -2.97
C SER A 159 -6.02 8.60 -4.19
N LYS A 160 -4.76 8.91 -4.56
CA LYS A 160 -4.45 9.77 -5.72
C LYS A 160 -4.97 9.19 -7.03
N GLN A 161 -5.00 7.86 -7.13
CA GLN A 161 -5.43 7.15 -8.32
C GLN A 161 -6.96 7.02 -8.42
N LEU A 162 -7.68 7.28 -7.33
CA LEU A 162 -9.14 7.16 -7.29
C LEU A 162 -9.83 8.24 -8.12
N GLN A 163 -11.05 7.92 -8.58
CA GLN A 163 -11.96 8.89 -9.18
C GLN A 163 -12.25 10.05 -8.21
N LEU A 164 -12.54 11.23 -8.76
CA LEU A 164 -12.72 12.47 -7.99
C LEU A 164 -13.65 12.30 -6.79
N TYR A 165 -14.81 11.67 -6.98
CA TYR A 165 -15.79 11.45 -5.92
C TYR A 165 -15.22 10.66 -4.72
N ASN A 166 -14.61 9.50 -4.98
CA ASN A 166 -14.04 8.64 -3.94
C ASN A 166 -12.84 9.31 -3.26
N ARG A 167 -12.02 10.03 -4.03
CA ARG A 167 -10.88 10.78 -3.50
C ARG A 167 -11.32 11.89 -2.55
N THR A 168 -12.31 12.69 -2.95
CA THR A 168 -12.89 13.73 -2.09
C THR A 168 -13.52 13.12 -0.83
N ALA A 169 -14.21 11.99 -0.94
CA ALA A 169 -14.78 11.29 0.21
C ALA A 169 -13.71 10.84 1.22
N PHE A 170 -12.58 10.30 0.74
CA PHE A 170 -11.43 9.95 1.57
C PHE A 170 -10.89 11.15 2.36
N TYR A 171 -10.59 12.26 1.69
CA TYR A 171 -10.03 13.43 2.37
C TYR A 171 -11.03 14.11 3.32
N ARG A 172 -12.34 14.03 3.06
CA ARG A 172 -13.35 14.50 4.04
C ARG A 172 -13.33 13.65 5.29
N LYS A 173 -13.34 12.31 5.16
CA LYS A 173 -13.27 11.39 6.31
C LYS A 173 -11.98 11.60 7.10
N PHE A 174 -10.87 11.76 6.42
CA PHE A 174 -9.60 12.15 7.02
C PHE A 174 -9.71 13.41 7.89
N CYS A 175 -10.48 14.42 7.46
CA CYS A 175 -10.71 15.63 8.25
C CYS A 175 -11.69 15.42 9.41
N GLU A 176 -12.76 14.65 9.20
CA GLU A 176 -13.76 14.30 10.22
C GLU A 176 -13.12 13.59 11.42
N HIS A 177 -12.06 12.82 11.19
CA HIS A 177 -11.28 12.13 12.22
C HIS A 177 -10.09 12.95 12.78
N GLU A 178 -10.03 14.26 12.49
CA GLU A 178 -9.04 15.20 13.01
C GLU A 178 -7.57 14.81 12.74
N CYS A 179 -7.32 14.09 11.65
CA CYS A 179 -6.01 13.51 11.37
C CYS A 179 -4.94 14.56 11.01
N PHE A 180 -5.30 15.83 10.78
CA PHE A 180 -4.33 16.92 10.55
C PHE A 180 -3.58 17.37 11.81
N ALA A 181 -4.23 17.34 12.98
CA ALA A 181 -3.61 17.77 14.23
C ALA A 181 -2.34 16.96 14.56
N PRO A 182 -2.36 15.61 14.55
CA PRO A 182 -1.16 14.83 14.83
C PRO A 182 -0.03 15.05 13.81
N LEU A 183 -0.33 15.41 12.56
CA LEU A 183 0.71 15.72 11.56
C LEU A 183 1.50 16.98 11.93
N ALA A 184 0.86 17.99 12.54
CA ALA A 184 1.55 19.18 13.02
C ALA A 184 2.62 18.82 14.05
N ALA A 185 2.29 17.93 14.99
CA ALA A 185 3.22 17.44 15.99
C ALA A 185 4.36 16.60 15.37
N CYS A 186 4.06 15.81 14.33
CA CYS A 186 5.07 15.02 13.62
C CYS A 186 6.10 15.89 12.88
N LEU A 187 5.70 17.06 12.38
CA LEU A 187 6.60 18.01 11.71
C LEU A 187 7.65 18.64 12.63
N THR A 188 7.39 18.72 13.93
CA THR A 188 8.31 19.31 14.91
C THR A 188 9.26 18.28 15.55
N ARG A 189 9.13 17.00 15.20
CA ARG A 189 9.98 15.93 15.71
C ARG A 189 11.40 15.99 15.12
N PRO A 190 12.44 15.58 15.88
CA PRO A 190 13.81 15.57 15.38
C PRO A 190 14.01 14.56 14.24
N GLU A 191 13.31 13.43 14.29
CA GLU A 191 13.46 12.35 13.32
C GLU A 191 13.00 12.77 11.91
N GLN A 192 13.91 12.69 10.94
CA GLN A 192 13.64 13.09 9.56
C GLN A 192 12.53 12.24 8.90
N GLY A 193 12.47 10.94 9.23
CA GLY A 193 11.48 10.02 8.67
C GLY A 193 10.04 10.46 8.96
N HIS A 194 9.76 10.87 10.20
CA HIS A 194 8.44 11.36 10.62
C HIS A 194 8.07 12.65 9.89
N ARG A 195 9.02 13.60 9.83
CA ARG A 195 8.81 14.89 9.14
C ARG A 195 8.50 14.68 7.66
N LEU A 196 9.26 13.84 6.96
CA LEU A 196 9.04 13.55 5.53
C LEU A 196 7.70 12.87 5.29
N CYS A 197 7.34 11.85 6.06
CA CYS A 197 6.04 11.18 5.91
C CYS A 197 4.88 12.14 6.15
N ALA A 198 4.96 12.95 7.21
CA ALA A 198 3.93 13.94 7.52
C ALA A 198 3.80 15.01 6.42
N LEU A 199 4.91 15.51 5.89
CA LEU A 199 4.93 16.45 4.77
C LEU A 199 4.27 15.85 3.52
N GLU A 200 4.56 14.60 3.19
CA GLU A 200 3.98 13.95 2.00
C GLU A 200 2.46 13.77 2.12
N VAL A 201 1.96 13.42 3.31
CA VAL A 201 0.51 13.35 3.58
C VAL A 201 -0.13 14.73 3.46
N LEU A 202 0.49 15.76 4.04
CA LEU A 202 0.00 17.14 3.94
C LEU A 202 0.01 17.64 2.50
N LEU A 203 1.09 17.35 1.75
CA LEU A 203 1.21 17.70 0.34
C LEU A 203 0.12 17.02 -0.49
N ALA A 204 -0.10 15.71 -0.28
CA ALA A 204 -1.17 14.98 -0.96
C ALA A 204 -2.55 15.59 -0.66
N SER A 205 -2.79 15.97 0.60
CA SER A 205 -4.03 16.63 1.02
C SER A 205 -4.23 17.99 0.35
N VAL A 206 -3.18 18.81 0.26
CA VAL A 206 -3.23 20.12 -0.42
C VAL A 206 -3.44 19.99 -1.92
N GLN A 207 -2.80 19.00 -2.55
CA GLN A 207 -2.92 18.77 -3.99
C GLN A 207 -4.34 18.37 -4.42
N HIS A 208 -5.09 17.71 -3.54
CA HIS A 208 -6.41 17.17 -3.88
C HIS A 208 -7.58 17.95 -3.25
N GLU A 209 -7.46 18.40 -2.01
CA GLU A 209 -8.51 19.10 -1.26
C GLU A 209 -7.94 20.28 -0.43
N PRO A 210 -7.42 21.35 -1.06
CA PRO A 210 -6.76 22.45 -0.36
C PRO A 210 -7.70 23.25 0.56
N SER A 211 -9.01 23.20 0.30
CA SER A 211 -10.04 23.84 1.12
C SER A 211 -10.10 23.25 2.54
N LEU A 212 -9.96 21.94 2.66
CA LEU A 212 -10.05 21.22 3.93
C LEU A 212 -8.91 21.59 4.88
N LEU A 213 -7.67 21.58 4.38
CA LEU A 213 -6.52 22.01 5.17
C LEU A 213 -6.63 23.48 5.55
N ARG A 214 -7.06 24.35 4.63
CA ARG A 214 -7.26 25.78 4.91
C ARG A 214 -8.28 25.99 6.03
N GLN A 215 -9.41 25.30 5.96
CA GLN A 215 -10.45 25.36 6.99
C GLN A 215 -9.89 24.90 8.34
N PHE A 216 -9.17 23.79 8.38
CA PHE A 216 -8.52 23.29 9.59
C PHE A 216 -7.57 24.33 10.21
N VAL A 217 -6.66 24.91 9.41
CA VAL A 217 -5.72 25.94 9.89
C VAL A 217 -6.43 27.20 10.42
N LEU A 218 -7.53 27.60 9.78
CA LEU A 218 -8.33 28.75 10.22
C LEU A 218 -9.09 28.48 11.52
N LEU A 219 -9.44 27.22 11.80
CA LEU A 219 -10.12 26.82 13.04
C LEU A 219 -9.14 26.68 14.23
N GLN A 220 -7.84 26.45 14.00
CA GLN A 220 -6.80 26.36 15.05
C GLN A 220 -6.43 27.69 15.74
N GLN A 221 -7.35 28.66 15.79
CA GLN A 221 -7.08 29.97 16.41
C GLN A 221 -7.05 29.84 17.94
N PRO A 222 -6.09 30.51 18.63
CA PRO A 222 -5.17 31.52 18.13
C PRO A 222 -3.78 31.00 17.71
N GLN A 223 -3.45 29.73 17.97
CA GLN A 223 -2.06 29.24 17.92
C GLN A 223 -1.60 28.78 16.52
N ARG A 224 -2.52 28.37 15.63
CA ARG A 224 -2.23 27.88 14.26
C ARG A 224 -1.02 26.95 14.21
N GLU A 225 -1.03 25.92 15.07
CA GLU A 225 0.12 25.05 15.32
C GLU A 225 0.66 24.42 14.03
N LEU A 226 -0.22 23.96 13.13
CA LEU A 226 0.19 23.36 11.87
C LEU A 226 0.91 24.36 10.95
N LEU A 227 0.42 25.59 10.87
CA LEU A 227 1.07 26.64 10.07
C LEU A 227 2.45 26.99 10.63
N ARG A 228 2.57 27.08 11.96
CA ARG A 228 3.87 27.33 12.62
C ARG A 228 4.84 26.19 12.36
N ALA A 229 4.39 24.94 12.49
CA ALA A 229 5.22 23.77 12.23
C ALA A 229 5.72 23.75 10.77
N LEU A 230 4.84 24.02 9.80
CA LEU A 230 5.21 24.13 8.39
C LEU A 230 6.25 25.23 8.11
N ILE A 231 6.07 26.42 8.69
CA ILE A 231 7.04 27.51 8.56
C ILE A 231 8.40 27.09 9.15
N GLY A 232 8.40 26.43 10.32
CA GLY A 232 9.62 25.95 10.96
C GLY A 232 10.41 24.99 10.07
N VAL A 233 9.72 24.09 9.36
CA VAL A 233 10.35 23.12 8.44
C VAL A 233 10.91 23.79 7.17
N VAL A 234 10.27 24.85 6.67
CA VAL A 234 10.74 25.58 5.47
C VAL A 234 11.97 26.45 5.76
N VAL A 235 12.07 26.95 6.99
CA VAL A 235 13.15 27.85 7.42
C VAL A 235 14.38 27.08 7.96
N SER A 236 14.22 25.80 8.33
CA SER A 236 15.29 24.91 8.80
C SER A 236 16.04 24.23 7.66
#